data_AF-A0A1X0ULL1-F1
#
_entry.id   AF-A0A1X0ULL1-F1
#
_cell.length_a   1.000
_cell.length_b   1.000
_cell.length_c   1.000
_cell.angle_alpha   90.00
_cell.angle_beta   90.00
_cell.angle_gamma   90.00
#
_symmetry.space_group_name_H-M   'P 1'
#
loop_
_entity.id
_entity.type
_entity.pdbx_description
1 polymer ?
#
loop_
_entity_poly.entity_id
_entity_poly.type
_entity_poly.pdbx_seq_one_letter_code
_entity_poly.pdbx_strand_id
1 'polypeptide(L)'
;MPDLELSAALDNITEDEHKSPTLEPGQLPHDWRTPRRIGTARLIGTFAVPADRQSLPTLRARFARLTLSLKLPDLDAAAIRLTESRTLTHAISAWLYDTIGGIKFDSRHGDGLTLWALDERPHDEDTALLAHRYDEPIDADDPDLQQAMTIDQIQWAATA
;
A
#
# COMPACT_ATOMS: atom_id res chain seq x y z
N MET A 1 -17.18 9.70 25.97
CA MET A 1 -17.97 8.51 26.30
C MET A 1 -18.14 7.75 24.99
N PRO A 2 -17.72 6.48 24.91
CA PRO A 2 -17.95 5.68 23.70
C PRO A 2 -19.45 5.55 23.45
N ASP A 3 -19.82 5.42 22.18
CA ASP A 3 -21.20 5.26 21.74
C ASP A 3 -21.78 3.95 22.30
N LEU A 4 -22.89 4.06 23.04
CA LEU A 4 -23.51 2.94 23.75
C LEU A 4 -24.07 1.89 22.77
N GLU A 5 -24.53 2.31 21.59
CA GLU A 5 -25.00 1.39 20.55
C GLU A 5 -23.84 0.61 19.94
N LEU A 6 -22.71 1.27 19.68
CA LEU A 6 -21.50 0.62 19.17
C LEU A 6 -20.92 -0.36 20.20
N SER A 7 -20.92 0.01 21.48
CA SER A 7 -20.46 -0.87 22.57
C SER A 7 -21.32 -2.13 22.68
N ALA A 8 -22.65 -1.99 22.62
CA ALA A 8 -23.57 -3.13 22.67
C ALA A 8 -23.46 -4.02 21.42
N ALA A 9 -23.19 -3.43 20.25
CA ALA A 9 -22.96 -4.16 19.01
C ALA A 9 -21.67 -5.00 19.07
N LEU A 10 -20.59 -4.45 19.65
CA LEU A 10 -19.32 -5.16 19.84
C LEU A 10 -19.45 -6.33 20.83
N ASP A 11 -20.18 -6.15 21.93
CA ASP A 11 -20.41 -7.20 22.94
C ASP A 11 -21.22 -8.38 22.39
N ASN A 12 -21.94 -8.19 21.29
CA ASN A 12 -22.74 -9.22 20.62
C ASN A 12 -21.96 -9.95 19.49
N ILE A 13 -20.70 -9.58 19.24
CA ILE A 13 -19.81 -10.31 18.35
C ILE A 13 -19.26 -11.51 19.13
N THR A 14 -19.88 -12.67 18.96
CA THR A 14 -19.31 -13.94 19.41
C THR A 14 -18.29 -14.44 18.38
N GLU A 15 -17.03 -14.59 18.80
CA GLU A 15 -16.01 -15.29 18.02
C GLU A 15 -16.40 -16.76 17.90
N ASP A 16 -17.01 -17.12 16.78
CA ASP A 16 -17.31 -18.51 16.46
C ASP A 16 -16.03 -19.16 15.94
N GLU A 17 -15.14 -19.54 16.88
CA GLU A 17 -13.82 -20.14 16.64
C GLU A 17 -13.88 -21.37 15.71
N HIS A 18 -15.07 -21.98 15.58
CA HIS A 18 -15.35 -23.14 14.73
C HIS A 18 -15.75 -22.82 13.29
N LYS A 19 -16.07 -21.55 12.95
CA LYS A 19 -16.48 -21.16 11.58
C LYS A 19 -15.33 -20.73 10.67
N SER A 20 -14.18 -20.39 11.27
CA SER A 20 -12.97 -20.00 10.55
C SER A 20 -11.75 -20.47 11.33
N PRO A 21 -11.34 -21.75 11.20
CA PRO A 21 -10.11 -22.20 11.84
C PRO A 21 -8.95 -21.32 11.38
N THR A 22 -8.21 -20.75 12.34
CA THR A 22 -6.98 -20.02 12.04
C THR A 22 -6.00 -21.01 11.44
N LEU A 23 -5.72 -20.86 10.14
CA LEU A 23 -4.74 -21.68 9.45
C LEU A 23 -3.37 -21.51 10.07
N GLU A 24 -2.56 -22.57 10.02
CA GLU A 24 -1.19 -22.49 10.50
C GLU A 24 -0.38 -21.49 9.66
N PRO A 25 0.62 -20.81 10.25
CA PRO A 25 1.53 -19.96 9.50
C PRO A 25 2.13 -20.69 8.29
N GLY A 26 2.14 -20.02 7.13
CA GLY A 26 2.59 -20.64 5.88
C GLY A 26 1.52 -21.47 5.17
N GLN A 27 0.26 -21.47 5.63
CA GLN A 27 -0.84 -22.10 4.91
C GLN A 27 -1.79 -21.07 4.27
N LEU A 28 -2.19 -21.33 3.03
CA LEU A 28 -3.23 -20.57 2.32
C LEU A 28 -4.46 -21.46 2.05
N PRO A 29 -5.68 -20.95 2.24
CA PRO A 29 -6.88 -21.68 1.86
C PRO A 29 -7.01 -21.72 0.33
N HIS A 30 -7.60 -22.78 -0.21
CA HIS A 30 -7.72 -22.96 -1.66
C HIS A 30 -8.55 -21.87 -2.36
N ASP A 31 -9.49 -21.25 -1.64
CA ASP A 31 -10.34 -20.16 -2.12
C ASP A 31 -9.67 -18.78 -1.99
N TRP A 32 -8.44 -18.70 -1.46
CA TRP A 32 -7.68 -17.44 -1.32
C TRP A 32 -7.55 -16.68 -2.65
N ARG A 33 -7.47 -17.41 -3.76
CA ARG A 33 -7.38 -16.85 -5.11
C ARG A 33 -8.70 -16.26 -5.59
N THR A 34 -9.84 -16.79 -5.15
CA THR A 34 -11.18 -16.44 -5.66
C THR A 34 -11.53 -14.94 -5.53
N PRO A 35 -11.28 -14.26 -4.39
CA PRO A 35 -11.56 -12.83 -4.28
C PRO A 35 -10.45 -11.93 -4.86
N ARG A 36 -9.36 -12.51 -5.39
CA ARG A 36 -8.17 -11.76 -5.84
C ARG A 36 -8.03 -11.82 -7.36
N ARG A 37 -7.47 -10.76 -7.92
CA ARG A 37 -7.28 -10.60 -9.36
C ARG A 37 -5.93 -9.95 -9.62
N ILE A 38 -5.29 -10.33 -10.72
CA ILE A 38 -4.10 -9.64 -11.22
C ILE A 38 -4.58 -8.54 -12.14
N GLY A 39 -4.35 -7.29 -11.75
CA GLY A 39 -4.71 -6.12 -12.53
C GLY A 39 -3.48 -5.53 -13.20
N THR A 40 -3.62 -5.15 -14.47
CA THR A 40 -2.61 -4.36 -15.17
C THR A 40 -3.25 -3.14 -15.82
N ALA A 41 -2.51 -2.05 -15.82
CA ALA A 41 -2.91 -0.81 -16.46
C ALA A 41 -1.68 -0.03 -16.90
N ARG A 42 -1.89 0.90 -17.84
CA ARG A 42 -0.91 1.92 -18.19
C ARG A 42 -1.14 3.15 -17.32
N LEU A 43 -0.16 3.47 -16.48
CA LEU A 43 -0.17 4.68 -15.68
C LEU A 43 0.06 5.92 -16.56
N ILE A 44 -0.81 6.93 -16.42
CA ILE A 44 -0.75 8.21 -17.13
C ILE A 44 -0.89 9.38 -16.14
N GLY A 45 -0.34 10.54 -16.51
CA GLY A 45 -0.42 11.76 -15.71
C GLY A 45 0.94 12.28 -15.24
N THR A 46 0.90 13.18 -14.27
CA THR A 46 2.09 13.78 -13.65
C THR A 46 2.21 13.30 -12.22
N PHE A 47 3.42 12.95 -11.81
CA PHE A 47 3.69 12.37 -10.50
C PHE A 47 4.92 13.00 -9.88
N ALA A 48 4.92 13.12 -8.56
CA ALA A 48 6.06 13.61 -7.82
C ALA A 48 7.09 12.51 -7.63
N VAL A 49 8.36 12.91 -7.57
CA VAL A 49 9.47 12.05 -7.18
C VAL A 49 10.17 12.71 -5.99
N PRO A 50 9.63 12.57 -4.76
CA PRO A 50 10.06 13.37 -3.60
C PRO A 50 11.55 13.23 -3.28
N ALA A 51 12.12 12.05 -3.49
CA ALA A 51 13.52 11.76 -3.26
C ALA A 51 14.46 12.20 -4.40
N ASP A 52 13.94 12.77 -5.49
CA ASP A 52 14.76 13.27 -6.59
C ASP A 52 15.49 14.57 -6.20
N ARG A 53 16.73 14.71 -6.69
CA ARG A 53 17.59 15.88 -6.45
C ARG A 53 16.97 17.22 -6.84
N GLN A 54 16.03 17.24 -7.79
CA GLN A 54 15.29 18.44 -8.21
C GLN A 54 14.11 18.75 -7.28
N SER A 55 13.54 17.73 -6.63
CA SER A 55 12.39 17.88 -5.73
C SER A 55 12.81 18.24 -4.30
N LEU A 56 13.93 17.68 -3.85
CA LEU A 56 14.42 17.82 -2.48
C LEU A 56 14.56 19.29 -2.01
N PRO A 57 15.14 20.24 -2.78
CA PRO A 57 15.25 21.63 -2.33
C PRO A 57 13.90 22.27 -1.99
N THR A 58 12.88 22.03 -2.82
CA THR A 58 11.51 22.52 -2.60
C THR A 58 10.91 21.92 -1.35
N LEU A 59 11.03 20.60 -1.18
CA LEU A 59 10.51 19.91 0.00
C LEU A 59 11.22 20.36 1.28
N ARG A 60 12.55 20.53 1.24
CA ARG A 60 13.35 21.00 2.39
C ARG A 60 12.88 22.37 2.85
N ALA A 61 12.71 23.30 1.91
CA ALA A 61 12.23 24.64 2.23
C ALA A 61 10.80 24.61 2.79
N ARG A 62 9.91 23.83 2.19
CA ARG A 62 8.49 23.76 2.56
C ARG A 62 8.27 23.11 3.93
N PHE A 63 8.99 22.02 4.21
CA PHE A 63 8.78 21.17 5.38
C PHE A 63 9.85 21.33 6.48
N ALA A 64 10.77 22.29 6.36
CA ALA A 64 11.84 22.52 7.35
C ALA A 64 11.35 22.51 8.80
N ARG A 65 10.24 23.20 9.09
CA ARG A 65 9.66 23.24 10.45
C ARG A 65 9.17 21.87 10.92
N LEU A 66 8.54 21.10 10.02
CA LEU A 66 8.07 19.76 10.32
C LEU A 66 9.26 18.83 10.55
N THR A 67 10.28 18.87 9.69
CA THR A 67 11.53 18.10 9.82
C THR A 67 12.19 18.35 11.19
N LEU A 68 12.31 19.61 11.61
CA LEU A 68 12.83 19.97 12.94
C LEU A 68 11.96 19.43 14.08
N SER A 69 10.63 19.53 13.97
CA SER A 69 9.72 19.01 14.99
C SER A 69 9.78 17.49 15.15
N LEU A 70 10.10 16.79 14.07
CA LEU A 70 10.31 15.33 14.04
C LEU A 70 11.73 14.94 14.47
N LYS A 71 12.58 15.91 14.86
CA LYS A 71 13.99 15.70 15.23
C LYS A 71 14.80 14.98 14.14
N LEU A 72 14.40 15.12 12.89
CA LEU A 72 15.16 14.62 11.75
C LEU A 72 16.32 15.58 11.50
N PRO A 73 17.55 15.07 11.29
CA PRO A 73 18.71 15.92 11.05
C PRO A 73 18.55 16.74 9.77
N ASP A 74 17.87 16.15 8.78
CA ASP A 74 17.64 16.76 7.49
C ASP A 74 16.46 16.12 6.75
N LEU A 75 15.93 16.81 5.75
CA LEU A 75 15.03 16.24 4.74
C LEU A 75 15.83 15.91 3.49
N ASP A 76 16.30 14.69 3.40
CA ASP A 76 16.99 14.12 2.24
C ASP A 76 16.26 12.87 1.71
N ALA A 77 16.84 12.24 0.69
CA ALA A 77 16.26 11.03 0.10
C ALA A 77 16.17 9.86 1.10
N ALA A 78 17.07 9.80 2.10
CA ALA A 78 17.04 8.77 3.13
C ALA A 78 15.91 9.02 4.13
N ALA A 79 15.72 10.27 4.57
CA ALA A 79 14.66 10.68 5.48
C ALA A 79 13.26 10.37 4.94
N ILE A 80 13.07 10.46 3.62
CA ILE A 80 11.82 10.09 2.93
C ILE A 80 11.55 8.58 3.01
N ARG A 81 12.60 7.74 3.09
CA ARG A 81 12.49 6.27 3.15
C ARG A 81 12.40 5.73 4.59
N LEU A 82 12.60 6.57 5.61
CA LEU A 82 12.56 6.15 7.01
C LEU A 82 11.14 5.73 7.43
N THR A 83 11.05 4.58 8.09
CA THR A 83 9.77 4.00 8.52
C THR A 83 9.13 4.83 9.65
N GLU A 84 9.95 5.48 10.50
CA GLU A 84 9.44 6.35 11.57
C GLU A 84 8.86 7.67 11.07
N SER A 85 9.03 7.99 9.77
CA SER A 85 8.67 9.29 9.19
C SER A 85 7.28 9.31 8.53
N ARG A 86 6.34 8.48 8.99
CA ARG A 86 4.97 8.44 8.42
C ARG A 86 4.29 9.80 8.44
N THR A 87 4.51 10.59 9.48
CA THR A 87 3.98 11.97 9.56
C THR A 87 4.49 12.86 8.44
N LEU A 88 5.78 12.78 8.10
CA LEU A 88 6.37 13.56 7.01
C LEU A 88 5.84 13.12 5.65
N THR A 89 5.82 11.82 5.39
CA THR A 89 5.34 11.27 4.11
C THR A 89 3.85 11.57 3.90
N HIS A 90 3.03 11.47 4.94
CA HIS A 90 1.63 11.91 4.90
C HIS A 90 1.50 13.41 4.62
N ALA A 91 2.32 14.26 5.27
CA ALA A 91 2.27 15.71 5.04
C ALA A 91 2.68 16.10 3.61
N ILE A 92 3.67 15.41 3.04
CA ILE A 92 4.09 15.59 1.65
C ILE A 92 2.98 15.13 0.69
N SER A 93 2.40 13.94 0.90
CA SER A 93 1.28 13.43 0.08
C SER A 93 0.07 14.37 0.15
N ALA A 94 -0.35 14.80 1.34
CA ALA A 94 -1.46 15.72 1.51
C ALA A 94 -1.23 17.08 0.82
N TRP A 95 0.00 17.58 0.80
CA TRP A 95 0.33 18.81 0.08
C TRP A 95 0.26 18.65 -1.44
N LEU A 96 0.54 17.46 -1.95
CA LEU A 96 0.59 17.16 -3.38
C LEU A 96 -0.75 16.72 -3.96
N TYR A 97 -1.63 16.15 -3.14
CA TYR A 97 -2.89 15.50 -3.51
C TYR A 97 -3.73 16.22 -4.59
N ASP A 98 -3.91 17.54 -4.47
CA ASP A 98 -4.73 18.32 -5.39
C ASP A 98 -4.04 18.66 -6.73
N THR A 99 -2.73 18.43 -6.85
CA THR A 99 -1.92 18.98 -7.96
C THR A 99 -1.34 17.94 -8.90
N ILE A 100 -1.22 16.69 -8.45
CA ILE A 100 -0.58 15.60 -9.21
C ILE A 100 -1.40 14.31 -9.07
N GLY A 101 -1.06 13.28 -9.85
CA GLY A 101 -1.72 11.97 -9.78
C GLY A 101 -1.19 11.05 -8.67
N GLY A 102 -0.08 11.42 -8.03
CA GLY A 102 0.51 10.61 -6.96
C GLY A 102 2.03 10.66 -6.94
N ILE A 103 2.62 9.67 -6.28
CA ILE A 103 4.03 9.67 -5.90
C ILE A 103 4.74 8.43 -6.42
N LYS A 104 5.84 8.64 -7.14
CA LYS A 104 6.82 7.62 -7.48
C LYS A 104 7.89 7.54 -6.39
N PHE A 105 8.22 6.34 -5.94
CA PHE A 105 9.28 6.11 -4.96
C PHE A 105 9.94 4.74 -5.18
N ASP A 106 11.16 4.57 -4.67
CA ASP A 106 11.82 3.28 -4.70
C ASP A 106 11.40 2.45 -3.47
N SER A 107 11.22 1.14 -3.68
CA SER A 107 10.97 0.19 -2.61
C SER A 107 12.11 0.18 -1.60
N ARG A 108 11.77 0.03 -0.32
CA ARG A 108 12.75 -0.23 0.75
C ARG A 108 13.24 -1.69 0.79
N HIS A 109 12.55 -2.59 0.09
CA HIS A 109 12.78 -4.04 0.15
C HIS A 109 13.72 -4.57 -0.93
N GLY A 110 14.23 -3.71 -1.81
CA GLY A 110 15.20 -4.08 -2.83
C GLY A 110 15.49 -2.92 -3.77
N ASP A 111 16.76 -2.77 -4.13
CA ASP A 111 17.19 -1.77 -5.10
C ASP A 111 16.60 -2.11 -6.49
N GLY A 112 16.22 -1.08 -7.24
CA GLY A 112 15.68 -1.22 -8.60
C GLY A 112 14.18 -1.49 -8.70
N LEU A 113 13.46 -1.63 -7.57
CA LEU A 113 12.00 -1.73 -7.57
C LEU A 113 11.38 -0.33 -7.40
N THR A 114 10.74 0.17 -8.45
CA THR A 114 9.94 1.39 -8.40
C THR A 114 8.50 1.07 -8.02
N LEU A 115 7.97 1.79 -7.04
CA LEU A 115 6.59 1.76 -6.60
C LEU A 115 5.90 3.10 -6.88
N TRP A 116 4.58 3.04 -6.95
CA TRP A 116 3.71 4.19 -7.16
C TRP A 116 2.60 4.18 -6.12
N ALA A 117 2.42 5.30 -5.43
CA ALA A 117 1.20 5.60 -4.68
C ALA A 117 0.33 6.49 -5.57
N LEU A 118 -0.90 6.08 -5.82
CA LEU A 118 -1.84 6.80 -6.67
C LEU A 118 -2.87 7.50 -5.79
N ASP A 119 -3.11 8.78 -6.04
CA ASP A 119 -4.08 9.57 -5.30
C ASP A 119 -5.46 9.45 -5.97
N GLU A 120 -6.32 8.61 -5.41
CA GLU A 120 -7.72 8.48 -5.85
C GLU A 120 -8.54 9.69 -5.39
N ARG A 121 -9.38 10.22 -6.28
CA ARG A 121 -10.23 11.37 -6.01
C ARG A 121 -11.68 10.92 -5.85
N PRO A 122 -12.47 11.52 -4.93
CA PRO A 122 -13.85 11.11 -4.65
C PRO A 122 -14.80 11.17 -5.85
N HIS A 123 -14.43 11.87 -6.93
CA HIS A 123 -15.25 12.06 -8.13
C HIS A 123 -14.67 11.37 -9.38
N ASP A 124 -13.56 10.65 -9.24
CA ASP A 124 -13.05 9.76 -10.29
C ASP A 124 -13.78 8.43 -10.15
N GLU A 125 -14.93 8.27 -10.82
CA GLU A 125 -15.61 6.96 -10.92
C GLU A 125 -14.70 5.88 -11.56
N ASP A 126 -13.72 6.35 -12.34
CA ASP A 126 -12.59 5.62 -12.86
C ASP A 126 -11.34 6.45 -12.58
N THR A 127 -10.33 5.91 -11.89
CA THR A 127 -9.07 6.64 -11.65
C THR A 127 -8.51 7.12 -12.99
N ALA A 128 -8.60 8.42 -13.27
CA ALA A 128 -8.24 8.98 -14.58
C ALA A 128 -6.74 8.78 -14.94
N LEU A 129 -5.97 8.28 -13.98
CA LEU A 129 -4.56 7.95 -14.06
C LEU A 129 -4.29 6.57 -14.67
N LEU A 130 -5.30 5.70 -14.81
CA LEU A 130 -5.13 4.33 -15.29
C LEU A 130 -5.81 4.14 -16.65
N ALA A 131 -5.01 4.03 -17.71
CA ALA A 131 -5.47 3.70 -19.06
C ALA A 131 -5.26 2.21 -19.38
N HIS A 132 -5.99 1.67 -20.35
CA HIS A 132 -5.83 0.27 -20.82
C HIS A 132 -5.86 -0.76 -19.68
N ARG A 133 -6.86 -0.65 -18.81
CA ARG A 133 -7.05 -1.53 -17.67
C ARG A 133 -7.50 -2.91 -18.15
N TYR A 134 -6.82 -3.93 -17.67
CA TYR A 134 -7.22 -5.33 -17.82
C TYR A 134 -6.93 -6.07 -16.53
N ASP A 135 -7.72 -7.10 -16.27
CA ASP A 135 -7.57 -7.93 -15.09
C ASP A 135 -7.92 -9.38 -15.38
N GLU A 136 -7.24 -10.28 -14.69
CA GLU A 136 -7.40 -11.72 -14.85
C GLU A 136 -7.50 -12.43 -13.48
N PRO A 137 -8.20 -13.57 -13.40
CA PRO A 137 -8.21 -14.38 -12.18
C PRO A 137 -6.80 -14.92 -11.90
N ILE A 138 -6.56 -15.28 -10.63
CA ILE A 138 -5.34 -16.01 -10.25
C ILE A 138 -5.62 -17.50 -10.36
N ASP A 139 -5.02 -18.16 -11.35
CA ASP A 139 -5.18 -19.59 -11.56
C ASP A 139 -4.37 -20.42 -10.54
N ALA A 140 -4.75 -21.68 -10.33
CA ALA A 140 -4.10 -22.54 -9.35
C ALA A 140 -2.70 -23.00 -9.80
N ASP A 141 -2.51 -23.04 -11.12
CA ASP A 141 -1.28 -23.38 -11.81
C ASP A 141 -0.48 -22.15 -12.29
N ASP A 142 -0.84 -20.96 -11.82
CA ASP A 142 -0.10 -19.73 -12.07
C ASP A 142 1.37 -19.90 -11.61
N PRO A 143 2.35 -19.79 -12.54
CA PRO A 143 3.75 -20.05 -12.22
C PRO A 143 4.34 -19.02 -11.26
N ASP A 144 3.88 -17.76 -11.32
CA ASP A 144 4.36 -16.70 -10.42
C ASP A 144 3.83 -16.94 -9.01
N LEU A 145 2.59 -17.40 -8.87
CA LEU A 145 2.04 -17.82 -7.58
C LEU A 145 2.80 -19.02 -7.01
N GLN A 146 3.04 -20.06 -7.82
CA GLN A 146 3.79 -21.24 -7.37
C GLN A 146 5.22 -20.89 -6.95
N GLN A 147 5.86 -19.99 -7.70
CA GLN A 147 7.19 -19.50 -7.38
C GLN A 147 7.18 -18.70 -6.07
N ALA A 148 6.23 -17.78 -5.89
CA ALA A 148 6.08 -17.02 -4.64
C ALA A 148 5.84 -17.95 -3.44
N MET A 149 4.94 -18.93 -3.59
CA MET A 149 4.69 -19.94 -2.56
C MET A 149 5.95 -20.73 -2.21
N THR A 150 6.78 -21.06 -3.20
CA THR A 150 8.06 -21.76 -2.96
C THR A 150 9.06 -20.89 -2.19
N ILE A 151 9.21 -19.62 -2.59
CA ILE A 151 10.14 -18.66 -1.96
C ILE A 151 9.75 -18.41 -0.50
N ASP A 152 8.46 -18.19 -0.25
CA ASP A 152 7.93 -17.83 1.07
C ASP A 152 7.53 -19.06 1.92
N GLN A 153 7.84 -20.27 1.44
CA GLN A 153 7.54 -21.54 2.11
C GLN A 153 6.04 -21.71 2.45
N ILE A 154 5.19 -21.23 1.54
CA ILE A 154 3.73 -21.30 1.66
C ILE A 154 3.22 -22.59 1.01
N GLN A 155 2.23 -23.21 1.63
CA GLN A 155 1.56 -24.40 1.14
C GLN A 155 0.04 -24.20 1.11
N TRP A 156 -0.66 -24.92 0.24
CA TRP A 156 -2.11 -24.99 0.32
C TRP A 156 -2.51 -25.75 1.59
N ALA A 157 -3.50 -25.23 2.32
CA ALA A 157 -4.10 -25.93 3.44
C ALA A 157 -4.71 -27.25 2.96
N ALA A 158 -4.58 -28.31 3.75
CA ALA A 158 -5.23 -29.59 3.44
C ALA A 158 -6.74 -29.37 3.30
N THR A 159 -7.33 -29.89 2.23
CA THR A 159 -8.77 -29.87 2.06
C THR A 159 -9.39 -30.71 3.18
N ALA A 160 -10.23 -30.10 4.03
CA ALA A 160 -10.96 -30.79 5.09
C ALA A 160 -11.99 -31.77 4.51
#